data_AF-A0A2M8N539-F1
#
_entry.id   AF-A0A2M8N539-F1
#
_cell.length_a   1.000
_cell.length_b   1.000
_cell.length_c   1.000
_cell.angle_alpha   90.00
_cell.angle_beta   90.00
_cell.angle_gamma   90.00
#
_symmetry.space_group_name_H-M   'P 1'
#
loop_
_entity.id
_entity.type
_entity.pdbx_description
1 polymer ?
#
loop_
_entity_poly.entity_id
_entity_poly.type
_entity_poly.pdbx_seq_one_letter_code
_entity_poly.pdbx_strand_id
1 'polypeptide(L)'
;FGDDVDRPVVKSDGTNTYFANDIAHYFDIYNMGYPTLINVVGADHGGYVKRAKAAVKAITQGKAELDMPLCAIVRVLANGEQVRMSKRAGTFITLRDVMDQVGAGVMRFIMLTRKAQETLDFDVIKAVEQSKD
;
A
#
# COMPACT_ATOMS: atom_id res chain seq x y z
N PHE A 1 2.85 24.55 3.01
CA PHE A 1 2.54 23.36 3.84
C PHE A 1 3.63 22.28 3.84
N GLY A 2 4.79 22.52 3.19
CA GLY A 2 5.94 21.63 3.27
C GLY A 2 6.04 20.56 2.18
N ASP A 3 5.38 20.72 1.02
CA ASP A 3 5.70 19.95 -0.21
C ASP A 3 6.91 20.60 -0.92
N ASP A 4 7.53 19.86 -1.84
CA ASP A 4 8.70 20.30 -2.61
C ASP A 4 8.34 21.21 -3.78
N VAL A 5 7.16 21.02 -4.36
CA VAL A 5 6.67 21.76 -5.54
C VAL A 5 5.15 21.89 -5.50
N ASP A 6 4.63 22.88 -6.22
CA ASP A 6 3.19 22.99 -6.44
C ASP A 6 2.67 21.84 -7.32
N ARG A 7 1.45 21.39 -7.02
CA ARG A 7 0.83 20.23 -7.66
C ARG A 7 -0.43 20.65 -8.40
N PRO A 8 -0.60 20.30 -9.69
CA PRO A 8 -1.83 20.57 -10.40
C PRO A 8 -2.97 19.71 -9.83
N VAL A 9 -4.06 20.37 -9.45
CA VAL A 9 -5.30 19.73 -8.97
C VAL A 9 -6.38 19.68 -10.07
N VAL A 10 -6.39 20.68 -10.95
CA VAL A 10 -7.28 20.75 -12.12
C VAL A 10 -6.41 20.86 -13.37
N LYS A 11 -6.73 20.11 -14.41
CA LYS A 11 -6.06 20.15 -15.71
C LYS A 11 -6.57 21.32 -16.56
N SER A 12 -5.85 21.63 -17.64
CA SER A 12 -6.25 22.68 -18.57
C SER A 12 -7.61 22.44 -19.26
N ASP A 13 -8.04 21.18 -19.35
CA ASP A 13 -9.35 20.78 -19.89
C ASP A 13 -10.49 20.88 -18.86
N GLY A 14 -10.21 21.36 -17.64
CA GLY A 14 -11.18 21.48 -16.55
C GLY A 14 -11.41 20.18 -15.76
N THR A 15 -10.81 19.05 -16.16
CA THR A 15 -10.94 17.79 -15.41
C THR A 15 -10.00 17.74 -14.21
N ASN A 16 -10.39 16.99 -13.18
CA ASN A 16 -9.57 16.77 -12.00
C ASN A 16 -8.36 15.87 -12.28
N THR A 17 -7.27 16.10 -11.55
CA THR A 17 -6.17 15.13 -11.46
C THR A 17 -6.50 14.04 -10.45
N TYR A 18 -5.80 12.90 -10.52
CA TYR A 18 -5.91 11.88 -9.46
C TYR A 18 -5.56 12.46 -8.08
N PHE A 19 -4.63 13.41 -8.03
CA PHE A 19 -4.26 14.07 -6.79
C PHE A 19 -5.41 14.88 -6.19
N ALA A 20 -6.23 15.55 -7.02
CA ALA A 20 -7.43 16.23 -6.50
C ALA A 20 -8.44 15.25 -5.89
N ASN A 21 -8.59 14.06 -6.46
CA ASN A 21 -9.46 13.03 -5.90
C ASN A 21 -8.94 12.54 -4.54
N ASP A 22 -7.63 12.34 -4.40
CA ASP A 22 -7.02 11.96 -3.13
C ASP A 22 -7.23 13.04 -2.04
N ILE A 23 -7.04 14.31 -2.41
CA ILE A 23 -7.28 15.46 -1.51
C ILE A 23 -8.75 15.47 -1.04
N ALA A 24 -9.69 15.32 -1.97
CA ALA A 24 -11.11 15.29 -1.65
C ALA A 24 -11.44 14.13 -0.71
N HIS A 25 -10.86 12.95 -0.95
CA HIS A 25 -11.07 11.77 -0.12
C HIS A 25 -10.56 11.97 1.32
N TYR A 26 -9.35 12.53 1.50
CA TYR A 26 -8.85 12.84 2.84
C TYR A 26 -9.70 13.90 3.56
N PHE A 27 -10.20 14.90 2.83
CA PHE A 27 -11.06 15.93 3.42
C PHE A 27 -12.41 15.35 3.86
N ASP A 28 -12.96 14.42 3.09
CA ASP A 28 -14.20 13.72 3.43
C ASP A 28 -14.04 12.92 4.73
N ILE A 29 -12.96 12.14 4.88
CA ILE A 29 -12.63 11.43 6.13
C ILE A 29 -12.51 12.40 7.32
N TYR A 30 -11.85 13.54 7.12
CA TYR A 30 -11.77 14.57 8.15
C TYR A 30 -13.14 15.11 8.55
N ASN A 31 -14.01 15.39 7.57
CA ASN A 31 -15.38 15.87 7.80
C ASN A 31 -16.28 14.82 8.48
N MET A 32 -15.97 13.53 8.35
CA MET A 32 -16.59 12.47 9.15
C MET A 32 -16.19 12.51 10.63
N GLY A 33 -15.27 13.40 11.03
CA GLY A 33 -14.84 13.60 12.42
C GLY A 33 -13.52 12.90 12.79
N TYR A 34 -12.73 12.44 11.81
CA TYR A 34 -11.47 11.75 12.04
C TYR A 34 -10.26 12.66 11.77
N PRO A 35 -9.65 13.27 12.80
CA PRO A 35 -8.47 14.13 12.62
C PRO A 35 -7.17 13.36 12.39
N THR A 36 -7.16 12.06 12.67
CA THR A 36 -6.00 11.18 12.42
C THR A 36 -6.33 10.24 11.29
N LEU A 37 -5.68 10.44 10.14
CA LEU A 37 -5.86 9.64 8.95
C LEU A 37 -4.67 8.70 8.78
N ILE A 38 -4.93 7.44 8.43
CA ILE A 38 -3.89 6.45 8.14
C ILE A 38 -4.16 5.86 6.76
N ASN A 39 -3.20 6.01 5.84
CA ASN A 39 -3.27 5.41 4.51
C ASN A 39 -2.07 4.50 4.27
N VAL A 40 -2.27 3.19 4.38
CA VAL A 40 -1.23 2.19 4.16
C VAL A 40 -1.03 1.98 2.66
N VAL A 41 0.17 2.24 2.16
CA VAL A 41 0.50 2.20 0.73
C VAL A 41 1.77 1.39 0.46
N GLY A 42 1.99 1.01 -0.79
CA GLY A 42 3.24 0.36 -1.20
C GLY A 42 4.44 1.30 -1.08
N ALA A 43 5.64 0.74 -0.86
CA ALA A 43 6.88 1.50 -0.73
C ALA A 43 7.24 2.34 -1.97
N ASP A 44 6.69 2.00 -3.13
CA ASP A 44 6.76 2.79 -4.37
C ASP A 44 6.08 4.16 -4.26
N HIS A 45 5.24 4.37 -3.24
CA HIS A 45 4.59 5.65 -2.95
C HIS A 45 5.41 6.57 -2.03
N GLY A 46 6.67 6.25 -1.71
CA GLY A 46 7.50 7.09 -0.82
C GLY A 46 7.58 8.56 -1.26
N GLY A 47 7.72 8.84 -2.57
CA GLY A 47 7.72 10.19 -3.12
C GLY A 47 6.36 10.90 -3.15
N TYR A 48 5.29 10.20 -2.77
CA TYR A 48 3.92 10.72 -2.67
C TYR A 48 3.55 11.12 -1.24
N VAL A 49 4.24 10.60 -0.22
CA VAL A 49 3.92 10.88 1.19
C VAL A 49 3.95 12.37 1.51
N LYS A 50 5.00 13.08 1.10
CA LYS A 50 5.20 14.50 1.44
C LYS A 50 4.08 15.40 0.88
N ARG A 51 3.68 15.18 -0.39
CA ARG A 51 2.61 15.95 -1.03
C ARG A 51 1.23 15.67 -0.40
N ALA A 52 0.94 14.41 -0.05
CA ALA A 52 -0.33 14.05 0.58
C ALA A 52 -0.45 14.68 1.97
N LYS A 53 0.60 14.57 2.81
CA LYS A 53 0.62 15.20 4.14
C LYS A 53 0.50 16.72 4.06
N ALA A 54 1.18 17.35 3.10
CA ALA A 54 1.08 18.79 2.86
C ALA A 54 -0.35 19.22 2.47
N ALA A 55 -1.03 18.44 1.62
CA ALA A 55 -2.39 18.73 1.20
C ALA A 55 -3.40 18.56 2.34
N VAL A 56 -3.30 17.48 3.13
CA VAL A 56 -4.16 17.29 4.33
C VAL A 56 -3.97 18.44 5.31
N LYS A 57 -2.73 18.86 5.56
CA LYS A 57 -2.45 20.02 6.41
C LYS A 57 -3.09 21.30 5.85
N ALA A 58 -3.10 21.47 4.53
CA ALA A 58 -3.70 22.65 3.88
C ALA A 58 -5.21 22.68 4.02
N ILE A 59 -5.89 21.62 3.60
CA ILE A 59 -7.36 21.57 3.53
C ILE A 59 -8.03 21.52 4.91
N THR A 60 -7.31 21.04 5.93
CA THR A 60 -7.82 21.00 7.31
C THR A 60 -7.30 22.15 8.18
N GLN A 61 -6.54 23.10 7.61
CA GLN A 61 -5.90 24.18 8.36
C GLN A 61 -5.01 23.66 9.50
N GLY A 62 -4.38 22.50 9.30
CA GLY A 62 -3.54 21.84 10.29
C GLY A 62 -4.29 21.15 11.43
N LYS A 63 -5.61 20.99 11.33
CA LYS A 63 -6.43 20.29 12.34
C LYS A 63 -6.44 18.77 12.16
N ALA A 64 -5.90 18.26 11.05
CA ALA A 64 -5.74 16.84 10.81
C ALA A 64 -4.31 16.47 10.46
N GLU A 65 -3.95 15.25 10.81
CA GLU A 65 -2.67 14.62 10.51
C GLU A 65 -2.91 13.38 9.62
N LEU A 66 -2.04 13.20 8.63
CA LEU A 66 -2.02 12.01 7.79
C LEU A 66 -0.74 11.23 8.07
N ASP A 67 -0.90 9.96 8.43
CA ASP A 67 0.18 8.98 8.40
C ASP A 67 0.05 8.06 7.19
N MET A 68 1.20 7.70 6.60
CA MET A 68 1.25 6.85 5.42
C MET A 68 2.32 5.76 5.59
N PRO A 69 2.02 4.70 6.34
CA PRO A 69 2.92 3.57 6.47
C PRO A 69 3.23 2.96 5.09
N LEU A 70 4.51 2.71 4.84
CA LEU A 70 4.99 2.11 3.59
C LEU A 70 5.20 0.60 3.78
N CYS A 71 4.53 -0.18 2.95
CA CYS A 71 4.72 -1.62 2.87
C CYS A 71 5.64 -1.98 1.70
N ALA A 72 6.74 -2.67 1.99
CA ALA A 72 7.65 -3.19 1.00
C ALA A 72 6.98 -4.29 0.15
N ILE A 73 7.59 -4.55 -1.01
CA ILE A 73 7.11 -5.58 -1.92
C ILE A 73 7.31 -6.98 -1.32
N VAL A 74 6.37 -7.86 -1.61
CA VAL A 74 6.49 -9.30 -1.32
C VAL A 74 6.98 -10.01 -2.58
N ARG A 75 8.04 -10.80 -2.47
CA ARG A 75 8.49 -11.70 -3.53
C ARG A 75 7.97 -13.08 -3.25
N VAL A 76 7.22 -13.64 -4.19
CA VAL A 76 6.71 -15.02 -4.07
C VAL A 76 7.74 -15.97 -4.65
N LEU A 77 8.15 -16.95 -3.85
CA LEU A 77 9.08 -18.02 -4.19
C LEU A 77 8.37 -19.38 -4.18
N ALA A 78 8.92 -20.33 -4.92
CA ALA A 78 8.59 -21.74 -4.82
C ALA A 78 9.91 -22.53 -4.77
N ASN A 79 10.15 -23.24 -3.67
CA ASN A 79 11.38 -24.00 -3.45
C ASN A 79 12.66 -23.15 -3.61
N GLY A 80 12.64 -21.94 -3.05
CA GLY A 80 13.74 -20.96 -3.15
C GLY A 80 13.86 -20.22 -4.48
N GLU A 81 13.09 -20.58 -5.51
CA GLU A 81 13.13 -19.89 -6.81
C GLU A 81 12.01 -18.88 -6.96
N GLN A 82 12.30 -17.70 -7.51
CA GLN A 82 11.30 -16.66 -7.70
C GLN A 82 10.27 -17.06 -8.75
N VAL A 83 8.99 -17.02 -8.37
CA VAL A 83 7.91 -17.27 -9.33
C VAL A 83 7.79 -16.10 -10.28
N ARG A 84 8.00 -16.35 -11.57
CA ARG A 84 7.83 -15.34 -12.62
C ARG A 84 6.34 -15.14 -12.91
N MET A 85 5.86 -13.92 -12.72
CA MET A 85 4.51 -13.51 -13.13
C MET A 85 4.54 -12.82 -14.49
N SER A 86 3.56 -13.11 -15.36
CA SER A 86 3.38 -12.47 -16.66
C SER A 86 1.93 -12.06 -16.87
N LYS A 87 1.69 -10.74 -16.96
CA LYS A 87 0.37 -10.20 -17.30
C LYS A 87 -0.09 -10.63 -18.70
N ARG A 88 0.83 -10.74 -19.67
CA ARG A 88 0.50 -11.08 -21.06
C ARG A 88 0.21 -12.57 -21.25
N ALA A 89 0.88 -13.43 -20.49
CA ALA A 89 0.66 -14.87 -20.54
C ALA A 89 -0.42 -15.35 -19.54
N GLY A 90 -0.97 -14.45 -18.72
CA GLY A 90 -1.98 -14.80 -17.71
C GLY A 90 -1.45 -15.59 -16.52
N THR A 91 -0.12 -15.73 -16.38
CA THR A 91 0.51 -16.44 -15.27
C THR A 91 0.75 -15.48 -14.11
N PHE A 92 -0.10 -15.55 -13.09
CA PHE A 92 0.11 -14.86 -11.81
C PHE A 92 -0.35 -15.77 -10.68
N ILE A 93 0.30 -15.65 -9.53
CA ILE A 93 -0.17 -16.26 -8.30
C ILE A 93 -1.16 -15.28 -7.69
N THR A 94 -2.39 -15.72 -7.46
CA THR A 94 -3.36 -14.92 -6.72
C THR A 94 -3.15 -15.06 -5.21
N LEU A 95 -3.61 -14.07 -4.46
CA LEU A 95 -3.68 -14.19 -3.01
C LEU A 95 -4.53 -15.41 -2.59
N ARG A 96 -5.57 -15.76 -3.37
CA ARG A 96 -6.39 -16.94 -3.13
C ARG A 96 -5.59 -18.24 -3.27
N ASP A 97 -4.80 -18.38 -4.34
CA ASP A 97 -3.96 -19.57 -4.55
C ASP A 97 -2.98 -19.79 -3.38
N VAL A 98 -2.43 -18.70 -2.83
CA VAL A 98 -1.56 -18.76 -1.65
C VAL A 98 -2.36 -19.18 -0.42
N MET A 99 -3.49 -18.52 -0.15
CA MET A 99 -4.32 -18.83 1.02
C MET A 99 -4.87 -20.26 1.01
N ASP A 100 -5.25 -20.78 -0.16
CA ASP A 100 -5.77 -22.13 -0.31
C ASP A 100 -4.68 -23.19 -0.10
N GLN A 101 -3.40 -22.84 -0.34
CA GLN A 101 -2.25 -23.73 -0.10
C GLN A 101 -1.75 -23.70 1.35
N VAL A 102 -1.51 -22.51 1.92
CA VAL A 102 -0.85 -22.36 3.25
C VAL A 102 -1.82 -22.07 4.38
N GLY A 103 -3.06 -21.67 4.08
CA GLY A 103 -4.03 -21.20 5.05
C GLY A 103 -3.87 -19.70 5.41
N ALA A 104 -5.00 -19.04 5.62
CA ALA A 104 -5.03 -17.60 5.93
C ALA A 104 -4.35 -17.24 7.27
N GLY A 105 -4.37 -18.15 8.25
CA GLY A 105 -3.73 -17.94 9.55
C GLY A 105 -2.21 -17.87 9.45
N VAL A 106 -1.60 -18.84 8.76
CA VAL A 106 -0.15 -18.90 8.52
C VAL A 106 0.29 -17.68 7.71
N MET A 107 -0.43 -17.35 6.64
CA MET A 107 -0.15 -16.17 5.83
C MET A 107 -0.14 -14.88 6.67
N ARG A 108 -1.16 -14.67 7.51
CA ARG A 108 -1.21 -13.50 8.42
C ARG A 108 -0.06 -13.50 9.41
N PHE A 109 0.25 -14.65 10.02
CA PHE A 109 1.33 -14.77 10.98
C PHE A 109 2.69 -14.40 10.36
N ILE A 110 3.00 -14.92 9.17
CA ILE A 110 4.25 -14.60 8.45
C ILE A 110 4.31 -13.09 8.12
N MET A 111 3.21 -12.52 7.63
CA MET A 111 3.15 -11.09 7.28
C MET A 111 3.32 -10.17 8.51
N LEU A 112 2.73 -10.54 9.66
CA LEU A 112 2.73 -9.71 10.88
C LEU A 112 4.01 -9.85 11.71
N THR A 113 4.80 -10.91 11.53
CA THR A 113 6.06 -11.14 12.25
C THR A 113 7.28 -10.50 11.56
N ARG A 114 7.05 -9.75 10.47
CA ARG A 114 8.06 -9.04 9.69
C ARG A 114 7.79 -7.54 9.74
N LYS A 115 8.85 -6.73 9.65
CA LYS A 115 8.69 -5.28 9.54
C LYS A 115 8.10 -4.94 8.19
N ALA A 116 7.10 -4.06 8.17
CA ALA A 116 6.41 -3.67 6.95
C ALA A 116 7.34 -3.07 5.89
N GLN A 117 8.43 -2.42 6.31
CA GLN A 117 9.39 -1.77 5.42
C GLN A 117 10.46 -2.71 4.84
N GLU A 118 10.50 -3.98 5.28
CA GLU A 118 11.45 -4.97 4.79
C GLU A 118 10.80 -5.83 3.71
N THR A 119 11.55 -6.10 2.63
CA THR A 119 11.08 -7.02 1.59
C THR A 119 10.86 -8.41 2.20
N LEU A 120 9.72 -9.02 1.89
CA LEU A 120 9.40 -10.37 2.32
C LEU A 120 9.56 -11.35 1.16
N ASP A 121 10.47 -12.30 1.32
CA ASP A 121 10.55 -13.48 0.47
C ASP A 121 9.61 -14.56 1.03
N PHE A 122 8.49 -14.78 0.34
CA PHE A 122 7.45 -15.71 0.73
C PHE A 122 7.54 -16.99 -0.10
N ASP A 123 8.13 -18.05 0.47
CA ASP A 123 8.22 -19.36 -0.18
C ASP A 123 6.98 -20.21 0.12
N VAL A 124 6.14 -20.40 -0.89
CA VAL A 124 4.85 -21.10 -0.74
C VAL A 124 5.06 -22.55 -0.32
N ILE A 125 6.06 -23.25 -0.86
CA ILE A 125 6.29 -24.67 -0.58
C ILE A 125 6.76 -24.85 0.87
N LYS A 126 7.73 -24.05 1.31
CA LYS A 126 8.23 -24.10 2.70
C LYS A 126 7.16 -23.73 3.72
N ALA A 127 6.30 -22.77 3.39
CA ALA A 127 5.20 -22.36 4.26
C ALA A 127 4.17 -23.49 4.44
N VAL A 128 3.92 -24.31 3.40
CA VAL A 128 3.06 -25.50 3.52
C VAL A 128 3.70 -26.55 4.42
N GLU A 129 4.98 -26.84 4.25
CA GLU A 129 5.70 -27.83 5.07
C GLU A 129 5.66 -27.46 6.55
N GLN A 130 5.95 -26.20 6.89
CA GLN A 130 5.94 -25.70 8.27
C GLN A 130 4.54 -25.59 8.89
N SER A 131 3.47 -25.66 8.09
CA SER A 131 2.08 -25.58 8.57
C SER A 131 1.45 -26.93 8.90
N LYS A 132 2.14 -28.04 8.59
CA LYS A 132 1.65 -29.42 8.79
C LYS A 132 2.09 -30.04 10.11
N ASP A 133 2.89 -29.32 10.90
CA ASP A 133 3.24 -29.61 12.29
C ASP A 133 2.36 -28.78 13.24
#